data_AF-A0AAV6H3M2-F1
#
_entry.id   AF-A0AAV6H3M2-F1
#
_cell.length_a   1.000
_cell.length_b   1.000
_cell.length_c   1.000
_cell.angle_alpha   90.00
_cell.angle_beta   90.00
_cell.angle_gamma   90.00
#
_symmetry.space_group_name_H-M   'P 1'
#
loop_
_entity.id
_entity.type
_entity.pdbx_description
1 polymer ?
#
loop_
_entity_poly.entity_id
_entity_poly.type
_entity_poly.pdbx_seq_one_letter_code
_entity_poly.pdbx_strand_id
1 'polypeptide(L)'
;MGSKVSGKMAAAGRVVQAVRPHAPLIKFPNRKGIPRPNVQEALKVVAASLAPDTSPSSTPLPPVLPPPRPPGPVSRLPGTPDTIAVVKDLPQRYRRRVVTDEEMEYIQRGGPE
;
A
#
# COMPACT_ATOMS: atom_id res chain seq x y z
N MET A 1 10.58 56.30 61.55
CA MET A 1 11.14 56.24 60.18
C MET A 1 11.27 54.77 59.80
N GLY A 2 10.44 54.28 58.88
CA GLY A 2 10.30 52.85 58.58
C GLY A 2 11.37 52.34 57.61
N SER A 3 12.10 51.30 58.02
CA SER A 3 13.06 50.57 57.20
C SER A 3 12.34 49.67 56.19
N LYS A 4 12.51 49.92 54.89
CA LYS A 4 12.07 49.01 53.82
C LYS A 4 13.24 48.09 53.45
N VAL A 5 13.25 46.86 53.97
CA VAL A 5 14.18 45.82 53.47
C VAL A 5 13.51 45.16 52.27
N SER A 6 14.01 45.45 51.07
CA SER A 6 13.54 44.81 49.84
C SER A 6 14.31 43.50 49.67
N GLY A 7 13.74 42.40 50.15
CA GLY A 7 14.28 41.06 49.94
C GLY A 7 14.01 40.61 48.51
N LYS A 8 15.05 40.59 47.66
CA LYS A 8 15.01 39.91 46.36
C LYS A 8 15.16 38.40 46.59
N MET A 9 14.09 37.62 46.43
CA MET A 9 14.20 36.16 46.39
C MET A 9 14.67 35.73 45.01
N ALA A 10 15.87 35.13 44.94
CA ALA A 10 16.36 34.46 43.74
C ALA A 10 15.68 33.09 43.60
N ALA A 11 14.83 32.94 42.59
CA ALA A 11 14.20 31.67 42.27
C ALA A 11 15.21 30.75 41.56
N ALA A 12 15.74 29.76 42.27
CA ALA A 12 16.57 28.71 41.70
C ALA A 12 15.69 27.68 40.97
N GLY A 13 15.70 27.69 39.64
CA GLY A 13 15.01 26.70 38.81
C GLY A 13 15.70 25.33 38.91
N ARG A 14 14.95 24.28 39.26
CA ARG A 14 15.47 22.90 39.26
C ARG A 14 15.56 22.40 37.82
N VAL A 15 16.75 21.95 37.41
CA VAL A 15 16.97 21.28 36.13
C VAL A 15 16.39 19.87 36.24
N VAL A 16 15.22 19.65 35.65
CA VAL A 16 14.60 18.32 35.57
C VAL A 16 15.33 17.55 34.48
N GLN A 17 16.15 16.57 34.87
CA GLN A 17 16.76 15.65 33.92
C GLN A 17 15.66 14.83 33.25
N ALA A 18 15.40 15.11 31.97
CA ALA A 18 14.42 14.38 31.19
C ALA A 18 14.92 12.94 30.95
N VAL A 19 14.42 11.99 31.75
CA VAL A 19 14.68 10.56 31.54
C VAL A 19 13.88 10.10 30.34
N ARG A 20 14.56 9.53 29.34
CA ARG A 20 13.90 8.99 28.15
C ARG A 20 12.99 7.83 28.55
N PRO A 21 11.67 7.89 28.29
CA PRO A 21 10.77 6.78 28.60
C PRO A 21 11.14 5.54 27.78
N HIS A 22 11.13 4.38 28.43
CA HIS A 22 11.40 3.11 27.78
C HIS A 22 10.25 2.71 26.85
N ALA A 23 10.54 2.47 25.57
CA ALA A 23 9.56 1.97 24.60
C ALA A 23 9.58 0.43 24.61
N PRO A 24 8.50 -0.24 25.06
CA PRO A 24 8.46 -1.69 25.14
C PRO A 24 8.46 -2.32 23.74
N LEU A 25 9.16 -3.45 23.60
CA LEU A 25 9.16 -4.24 22.37
C LEU A 25 7.80 -4.90 22.15
N ILE A 26 7.37 -4.99 20.89
CA ILE A 26 6.17 -5.74 20.49
C ILE A 26 6.37 -7.23 20.79
N LYS A 27 5.33 -7.87 21.34
CA LYS A 27 5.33 -9.31 21.63
C LYS A 27 4.49 -10.03 20.58
N PHE A 28 5.05 -11.06 19.96
CA PHE A 28 4.29 -11.92 19.05
C PHE A 28 3.52 -12.99 19.82
N PRO A 29 2.27 -13.31 19.41
CA PRO A 29 1.51 -14.42 19.99
C PRO A 29 2.24 -15.76 19.86
N ASN A 30 2.13 -16.61 20.89
CA ASN A 30 2.70 -17.94 20.89
C ASN A 30 2.00 -18.84 19.86
N ARG A 31 2.71 -19.26 18.82
CA ARG A 31 2.16 -20.06 17.71
C ARG A 31 2.17 -21.58 17.94
N LYS A 32 2.48 -22.05 19.16
CA LYS A 32 2.60 -23.49 19.48
C LYS A 32 1.30 -24.30 19.32
N GLY A 33 0.13 -23.65 19.30
CA GLY A 33 -1.18 -24.30 19.14
C GLY A 33 -1.90 -23.98 17.82
N ILE A 34 -1.32 -23.13 16.97
CA ILE A 34 -1.93 -22.79 15.68
C ILE A 34 -1.35 -23.75 14.64
N PRO A 35 -2.15 -24.68 14.07
CA PRO A 35 -1.66 -25.54 13.01
C PRO A 35 -1.13 -24.66 11.87
N ARG A 36 0.08 -24.96 11.39
CA ARG A 36 0.64 -24.24 10.24
C ARG A 36 -0.37 -24.38 9.09
N PRO A 37 -0.79 -23.27 8.45
CA PRO A 37 -1.71 -23.37 7.33
C PRO A 37 -1.08 -24.26 6.25
N ASN A 38 -1.74 -25.37 5.94
CA ASN A 38 -1.26 -26.31 4.94
C ASN A 38 -1.44 -25.66 3.56
N VAL A 39 -0.31 -25.45 2.88
CA VAL A 39 -0.29 -24.83 1.54
C VAL A 39 -1.14 -25.63 0.55
N GLN A 40 -1.23 -26.95 0.71
CA GLN A 40 -2.06 -27.80 -0.15
C GLN A 40 -3.55 -27.58 0.05
N GLU A 41 -4.00 -27.34 1.29
CA GLU A 41 -5.41 -27.03 1.56
C GLU A 41 -5.77 -25.63 1.08
N ALA A 42 -4.88 -24.66 1.30
CA ALA A 42 -5.05 -23.31 0.76
C ALA A 42 -5.14 -23.34 -0.79
N LEU A 43 -4.28 -24.11 -1.46
CA LEU A 43 -4.33 -24.28 -2.91
C LEU A 43 -5.59 -25.01 -3.39
N LYS A 44 -6.09 -26.00 -2.64
CA LYS A 44 -7.36 -26.67 -2.95
C LYS A 44 -8.55 -25.72 -2.89
N VAL A 45 -8.61 -24.85 -1.90
CA VAL A 45 -9.67 -23.84 -1.78
C VAL A 45 -9.61 -22.82 -2.92
N VAL A 46 -8.40 -22.41 -3.33
CA VAL A 46 -8.23 -21.52 -4.49
C VAL A 46 -8.58 -22.22 -5.80
N ALA A 47 -8.21 -23.49 -5.98
CA ALA A 47 -8.55 -24.25 -7.18
C ALA A 47 -10.06 -24.54 -7.28
N ALA A 48 -10.74 -24.84 -6.16
CA ALA A 48 -12.17 -25.07 -6.13
C ALA A 48 -12.99 -23.80 -6.41
N SER A 49 -12.45 -22.61 -6.11
CA SER A 49 -13.09 -21.33 -6.45
C SER A 49 -12.80 -20.86 -7.89
N LEU A 50 -11.90 -21.54 -8.61
CA LEU A 50 -11.54 -21.23 -9.99
C LEU A 50 -12.20 -22.16 -11.03
N ALA A 51 -12.98 -23.16 -10.62
CA ALA A 51 -13.65 -24.06 -11.56
C ALA A 51 -14.71 -23.29 -12.37
N PRO A 52 -14.51 -23.08 -13.69
CA PRO A 52 -15.59 -22.65 -14.56
C PRO A 52 -16.38 -23.90 -14.93
N ASP A 53 -17.68 -23.89 -14.70
CA ASP A 53 -18.59 -24.77 -15.43
C ASP A 53 -18.33 -24.57 -16.93
N THR A 54 -17.89 -25.61 -17.65
CA THR A 54 -18.33 -25.95 -19.03
C THR A 54 -17.57 -27.17 -19.58
N SER A 55 -18.36 -28.02 -20.23
CA SER A 55 -18.10 -29.36 -20.77
C SER A 55 -17.09 -29.42 -21.95
N PRO A 56 -16.60 -30.62 -22.37
CA PRO A 56 -15.50 -30.76 -23.30
C PRO A 56 -15.95 -30.81 -24.77
N SER A 57 -15.27 -30.07 -25.65
CA SER A 57 -15.29 -30.31 -27.10
C SER A 57 -13.96 -29.90 -27.74
N SER A 58 -13.34 -30.86 -28.41
CA SER A 58 -12.07 -30.85 -29.14
C SER A 58 -12.06 -29.96 -30.39
N THR A 59 -10.88 -29.39 -30.75
CA THR A 59 -10.26 -29.26 -32.12
C THR A 59 -9.02 -28.29 -32.08
N PRO A 60 -7.94 -28.47 -32.89
CA PRO A 60 -6.65 -27.77 -32.72
C PRO A 60 -6.50 -26.43 -33.46
N LEU A 61 -5.52 -25.64 -32.99
CA LEU A 61 -5.21 -24.20 -33.21
C LEU A 61 -4.68 -23.80 -34.60
N PRO A 62 -4.91 -22.54 -35.04
CA PRO A 62 -3.92 -21.70 -35.74
C PRO A 62 -3.26 -20.68 -34.77
N PRO A 63 -2.09 -20.07 -35.10
CA PRO A 63 -1.44 -19.08 -34.25
C PRO A 63 -2.20 -17.75 -34.34
N VAL A 64 -3.24 -17.63 -33.52
CA VAL A 64 -4.03 -16.40 -33.37
C VAL A 64 -3.24 -15.50 -32.42
N LEU A 65 -2.73 -14.38 -32.95
CA LEU A 65 -2.35 -13.22 -32.14
C LEU A 65 -3.42 -13.02 -31.06
N PRO A 66 -3.06 -12.91 -29.77
CA PRO A 66 -4.06 -12.81 -28.73
C PRO A 66 -5.00 -11.64 -29.06
N PRO A 67 -6.33 -11.85 -29.06
CA PRO A 67 -7.27 -10.76 -29.29
C PRO A 67 -6.97 -9.64 -28.30
N PRO A 68 -7.16 -8.35 -28.68
CA PRO A 68 -6.99 -7.24 -27.76
C PRO A 68 -7.80 -7.57 -26.52
N ARG A 69 -7.07 -7.78 -25.41
CA ARG A 69 -7.65 -8.26 -24.16
C ARG A 69 -8.77 -7.24 -23.86
N PRO A 70 -10.05 -7.65 -23.77
CA PRO A 70 -11.09 -6.73 -23.34
C PRO A 70 -10.56 -6.11 -22.04
N PRO A 71 -10.71 -4.79 -21.80
CA PRO A 71 -10.15 -4.15 -20.62
C PRO A 71 -10.65 -4.99 -19.44
N GLY A 72 -9.74 -5.83 -18.92
CA GLY A 72 -10.06 -6.74 -17.83
C GLY A 72 -10.59 -5.87 -16.72
N PRO A 73 -11.53 -6.38 -15.90
CA PRO A 73 -12.24 -5.57 -14.92
C PRO A 73 -11.20 -4.69 -14.25
N VAL A 74 -11.22 -3.39 -14.58
CA VAL A 74 -10.21 -2.45 -14.14
C VAL A 74 -10.29 -2.61 -12.64
N SER A 75 -9.24 -3.20 -12.05
CA SER A 75 -9.20 -3.44 -10.63
C SER A 75 -9.10 -2.05 -10.03
N ARG A 76 -10.26 -1.40 -9.92
CA ARG A 76 -10.43 -0.15 -9.23
C ARG A 76 -10.19 -0.59 -7.80
N LEU A 77 -8.94 -0.42 -7.37
CA LEU A 77 -8.61 -0.52 -5.96
C LEU A 77 -9.69 0.27 -5.23
N PRO A 78 -10.33 -0.30 -4.19
CA PRO A 78 -11.32 0.43 -3.43
C PRO A 78 -10.67 1.72 -2.92
N GLY A 79 -11.09 2.86 -3.48
CA GLY A 79 -10.40 4.14 -3.31
C GLY A 79 -10.91 5.23 -4.25
N THR A 80 -10.61 6.47 -3.90
CA THR A 80 -10.97 7.64 -4.69
C THR A 80 -10.20 7.63 -6.02
N PRO A 81 -10.86 7.81 -7.18
CA PRO A 81 -10.17 7.88 -8.45
C PRO A 81 -9.22 9.09 -8.47
N ASP A 82 -7.98 8.86 -8.92
CA ASP A 82 -6.99 9.91 -9.09
C ASP A 82 -7.57 10.99 -10.03
N THR A 83 -7.80 12.19 -9.50
CA THR A 83 -8.26 13.36 -10.26
C THR A 83 -7.12 14.36 -10.42
N ILE A 84 -7.13 15.15 -11.51
CA ILE A 84 -6.07 16.13 -11.78
C ILE A 84 -5.92 17.13 -10.63
N ALA A 85 -7.02 17.51 -9.96
CA ALA A 85 -7.00 18.35 -8.77
C ALA A 85 -6.21 17.69 -7.61
N VAL A 86 -6.52 16.44 -7.30
CA VAL A 86 -5.83 15.67 -6.24
C VAL A 86 -4.33 15.57 -6.52
N VAL A 87 -3.94 15.32 -7.77
CA VAL A 87 -2.52 15.24 -8.15
C VAL A 87 -1.82 16.60 -7.99
N LYS A 88 -2.51 17.72 -8.24
CA LYS A 88 -1.97 19.06 -8.02
C LYS A 88 -1.79 19.38 -6.54
N ASP A 89 -2.61 18.81 -5.66
CA ASP A 89 -2.49 19.05 -4.22
C ASP A 89 -1.31 18.29 -3.58
N LEU A 90 -0.81 17.23 -4.24
CA LEU A 90 0.32 16.45 -3.74
C LEU A 90 1.65 17.21 -3.84
N PRO A 91 2.59 16.99 -2.89
CA PRO A 91 3.96 17.49 -3.00
C PRO A 91 4.65 17.00 -4.28
N GLN A 92 5.51 17.83 -4.86
CA GLN A 92 6.15 17.56 -6.17
C GLN A 92 6.84 16.18 -6.25
N ARG A 93 7.46 15.72 -5.16
CA ARG A 93 8.13 14.41 -5.05
C ARG A 93 7.18 13.19 -5.22
N TYR A 94 5.87 13.40 -5.10
CA TYR A 94 4.84 12.37 -5.22
C TYR A 94 3.94 12.57 -6.45
N ARG A 95 4.11 13.66 -7.20
CA ARG A 95 3.32 13.91 -8.41
C ARG A 95 3.77 12.98 -9.54
N ARG A 96 2.82 12.29 -10.17
CA ARG A 96 3.05 11.44 -11.35
C ARG A 96 3.23 12.33 -12.59
N ARG A 97 3.96 11.83 -13.60
CA ARG A 97 4.07 12.52 -14.90
C ARG A 97 2.82 12.27 -15.73
N VAL A 98 2.47 13.23 -16.58
CA VAL A 98 1.42 13.07 -17.59
C VAL A 98 1.99 12.19 -18.71
N VAL A 99 1.24 11.18 -19.10
CA VAL A 99 1.58 10.28 -20.22
C VAL A 99 0.96 10.89 -21.49
N THR A 100 1.75 11.04 -22.56
CA THR A 100 1.25 11.52 -23.86
C THR A 100 0.58 10.39 -24.64
N ASP A 101 -0.26 10.73 -25.61
CA ASP A 101 -0.97 9.71 -26.41
C ASP A 101 0.00 8.77 -27.15
N GLU A 102 1.09 9.32 -27.71
CA GLU A 102 2.17 8.54 -28.34
C GLU A 102 2.82 7.55 -27.35
N GLU A 103 3.05 7.97 -26.10
CA GLU A 103 3.61 7.11 -25.06
C GLU A 103 2.60 6.04 -24.62
N MET A 104 1.31 6.39 -24.54
CA MET A 104 0.24 5.42 -24.27
C MET A 104 0.21 4.31 -25.32
N GLU A 105 0.35 4.66 -26.60
CA GLU A 105 0.42 3.69 -27.70
C GLU A 105 1.68 2.83 -27.62
N TYR A 106 2.84 3.43 -27.36
CA TYR A 106 4.10 2.70 -27.21
C TYR A 106 4.05 1.70 -26.04
N ILE A 107 3.49 2.11 -24.90
CA ILE A 107 3.30 1.23 -23.72
C ILE A 107 2.32 0.10 -24.05
N GLN A 108 1.21 0.39 -24.74
CA GLN A 108 0.23 -0.62 -25.13
C GLN A 108 0.78 -1.61 -26.16
N ARG A 109 1.62 -1.15 -27.09
CA ARG A 109 2.28 -1.99 -28.11
C ARG A 109 3.36 -2.89 -27.50
N GLY A 110 3.93 -2.51 -26.36
CA GLY A 110 4.94 -3.32 -25.65
C GLY A 110 6.38 -2.98 -25.97
N GLY A 111 6.66 -1.80 -26.56
CA GLY A 111 8.01 -1.33 -26.84
C GLY A 111 8.36 -1.19 -28.33
N PRO A 112 9.66 -1.12 -28.67
CA PRO A 112 10.15 -1.17 -30.04
C PRO A 112 10.17 -2.62 -30.55
N GLU A 113 10.05 -2.80 -31.87
CA GLU A 113 10.31 -4.10 -32.52
C GLU A 113 11.80 -4.43 -32.59
#